data_AF-A0A6G3X3W2-F1
#
_entry.id   AF-A0A6G3X3W2-F1
#
_cell.length_a   1.000
_cell.length_b   1.000
_cell.length_c   1.000
_cell.angle_alpha   90.00
_cell.angle_beta   90.00
_cell.angle_gamma   90.00
#
_symmetry.space_group_name_H-M   'P 1'
#
loop_
_entity.id
_entity.type
_entity.pdbx_description
1 polymer ?
#
loop_
_entity_poly.entity_id
_entity_poly.type
_entity_poly.pdbx_seq_one_letter_code
_entity_poly.pdbx_strand_id
1 'polypeptide(L)'
;MAAESLVTLREVAAAWRPDVVIGGPHAYAAALLAHELSVPWVRHTWTALDTRGIHIGSESELAPELGRLGLDRIPPPAMLIDNCPPSIRQADAAPAQQIRYIPVNSQCTTEPWMYTPGERRRVCVTGGSMAARDNNFELIRSMVRHLRALGAEVVVPAPQETADALRAEFGDIRAGWFPLDVVMPTCALVAHHAGGLTGL
;
A
#
# COMPACT_ATOMS: atom_id res chain seq x y z
N MET A 1 -4.18 9.06 -14.53
CA MET A 1 -4.59 7.70 -15.02
C MET A 1 -3.49 7.09 -15.89
N ALA A 2 -3.52 5.79 -16.23
CA ALA A 2 -2.41 5.16 -16.98
C ALA A 2 -2.12 5.82 -18.34
N ALA A 3 -3.16 6.20 -19.10
CA ALA A 3 -3.02 6.93 -20.37
C ALA A 3 -2.29 8.29 -20.21
N GLU A 4 -2.65 9.03 -19.17
CA GLU A 4 -2.03 10.31 -18.82
C GLU A 4 -0.58 10.14 -18.38
N SER A 5 -0.29 9.18 -17.50
CA SER A 5 1.07 8.88 -17.04
C SER A 5 1.99 8.44 -18.18
N LEU A 6 1.46 7.77 -19.21
CA LEU A 6 2.24 7.30 -20.36
C LEU A 6 2.88 8.47 -21.13
N VAL A 7 2.24 9.65 -21.17
CA VAL A 7 2.80 10.85 -21.84
C VAL A 7 4.11 11.25 -21.19
N THR A 8 4.11 11.47 -19.88
CA THR A 8 5.31 11.85 -19.13
C THR A 8 6.36 10.73 -19.10
N LEU A 9 5.92 9.47 -19.05
CA LEU A 9 6.84 8.33 -19.09
C LEU A 9 7.62 8.24 -20.41
N ARG A 10 7.03 8.62 -21.55
CA ARG A 10 7.73 8.69 -22.84
C ARG A 10 8.81 9.76 -22.84
N GLU A 11 8.56 10.92 -22.24
CA GLU A 11 9.57 11.98 -22.11
C GLU A 11 10.77 11.51 -21.30
N VAL A 12 10.52 10.82 -20.18
CA VAL A 12 11.58 10.21 -19.37
C VAL A 12 12.33 9.14 -20.15
N ALA A 13 11.60 8.25 -20.85
CA ALA A 13 12.20 7.16 -21.63
C ALA A 13 13.05 7.65 -22.83
N ALA A 14 12.71 8.81 -23.40
CA ALA A 14 13.49 9.44 -24.46
C ALA A 14 14.84 9.96 -23.94
N ALA A 15 14.89 10.45 -22.70
CA ALA A 15 16.13 10.90 -22.06
C ALA A 15 16.95 9.74 -21.47
N TRP A 16 16.27 8.69 -21.01
CA TRP A 16 16.88 7.50 -20.43
C TRP A 16 16.07 6.27 -20.81
N ARG A 17 16.58 5.47 -21.74
CA ARG A 17 15.88 4.27 -22.22
C ARG A 17 16.10 3.11 -21.23
N PRO A 18 15.06 2.61 -20.54
CA PRO A 18 15.19 1.44 -19.67
C PRO A 18 15.39 0.15 -20.46
N ASP A 19 16.14 -0.80 -19.89
CA ASP A 19 16.22 -2.19 -20.37
C ASP A 19 15.12 -3.10 -19.80
N VAL A 20 14.45 -2.66 -18.73
CA VAL A 20 13.32 -3.34 -18.08
C VAL A 20 12.41 -2.33 -17.40
N VAL A 21 11.10 -2.56 -17.42
CA VAL A 21 10.12 -1.73 -16.72
C VAL A 21 9.44 -2.53 -15.61
N ILE A 22 9.53 -2.06 -14.37
CA ILE A 22 8.86 -2.68 -13.22
C ILE A 22 7.71 -1.79 -12.78
N GLY A 23 6.50 -2.34 -12.72
CA GLY A 23 5.29 -1.61 -12.29
C GLY A 23 4.56 -2.32 -11.15
N GLY A 24 3.86 -1.55 -10.31
CA GLY A 24 2.92 -2.08 -9.33
C GLY A 24 1.75 -2.85 -9.98
N PRO A 25 0.87 -3.51 -9.21
CA PRO A 25 -0.15 -4.41 -9.78
C PRO A 25 -1.16 -3.72 -10.69
N HIS A 26 -1.34 -2.40 -10.52
CA HIS A 26 -2.28 -1.57 -11.28
C HIS A 26 -1.57 -0.50 -12.13
N ALA A 27 -0.25 -0.53 -12.23
CA ALA A 27 0.53 0.44 -12.98
C ALA A 27 0.57 0.10 -14.48
N TYR A 28 -0.59 0.08 -15.15
CA TYR A 28 -0.70 -0.41 -16.53
C TYR A 28 0.11 0.37 -17.56
N ALA A 29 0.42 1.64 -17.29
CA ALA A 29 1.33 2.44 -18.11
C ALA A 29 2.72 1.79 -18.24
N ALA A 30 3.17 1.02 -17.26
CA ALA A 30 4.42 0.26 -17.32
C ALA A 30 4.39 -0.78 -18.45
N ALA A 31 3.28 -1.51 -18.61
CA ALA A 31 3.13 -2.52 -19.65
C ALA A 31 3.06 -1.88 -21.05
N LEU A 32 2.33 -0.74 -21.17
CA LEU A 32 2.22 0.00 -22.44
C LEU A 32 3.57 0.58 -22.86
N LEU A 33 4.28 1.25 -21.95
CA LEU A 33 5.61 1.80 -22.22
C LEU A 33 6.61 0.71 -22.62
N ALA A 34 6.63 -0.41 -21.89
CA ALA A 34 7.55 -1.49 -22.18
C ALA A 34 7.28 -2.14 -23.55
N HIS A 35 6.01 -2.24 -23.94
CA HIS A 35 5.63 -2.67 -25.28
C HIS A 35 6.18 -1.71 -26.36
N GLU A 36 5.98 -0.40 -26.21
CA GLU A 36 6.53 0.62 -27.13
C GLU A 36 8.06 0.53 -27.26
N LEU A 37 8.75 0.34 -26.14
CA LEU A 37 10.21 0.28 -26.10
C LEU A 37 10.77 -1.09 -26.50
N SER A 38 9.91 -2.09 -26.67
CA SER A 38 10.26 -3.50 -26.91
C SER A 38 11.20 -4.06 -25.83
N VAL A 39 10.89 -3.81 -24.56
CA VAL A 39 11.64 -4.31 -23.40
C VAL A 39 10.77 -5.15 -22.47
N PRO A 40 11.35 -6.05 -21.66
CA PRO A 40 10.59 -6.83 -20.68
C PRO A 40 9.88 -5.92 -19.67
N TRP A 41 8.67 -6.31 -19.29
CA TRP A 41 7.95 -5.67 -18.20
C TRP A 41 7.64 -6.67 -17.09
N VAL A 42 7.79 -6.21 -15.85
CA VAL A 42 7.61 -7.00 -14.63
C VAL A 42 6.50 -6.38 -13.81
N ARG A 43 5.54 -7.21 -13.39
CA ARG A 43 4.50 -6.78 -12.44
C ARG A 43 4.97 -7.14 -11.04
N HIS A 44 4.97 -6.19 -10.13
CA HIS A 44 5.29 -6.39 -8.71
C HIS A 44 4.03 -6.16 -7.87
N THR A 45 3.54 -7.19 -7.20
CA THR A 45 2.46 -7.05 -6.21
C THR A 45 3.03 -6.48 -4.91
N TRP A 46 2.15 -6.01 -4.03
CA TRP A 46 2.53 -5.36 -2.78
C TRP A 46 1.72 -5.87 -1.59
N THR A 47 0.72 -6.73 -1.81
CA THR A 47 -0.07 -7.43 -0.78
C THR A 47 -0.91 -8.54 -1.41
N ALA A 48 -1.63 -9.31 -0.58
CA ALA A 48 -2.63 -10.26 -1.04
C ALA A 48 -3.79 -9.50 -1.71
N LEU A 49 -3.86 -9.54 -3.04
CA LEU A 49 -4.87 -8.84 -3.83
C LEU A 49 -5.53 -9.80 -4.82
N ASP A 50 -6.85 -9.78 -4.86
CA ASP A 50 -7.58 -10.25 -6.04
C ASP A 50 -7.67 -9.10 -7.04
N THR A 51 -6.95 -9.21 -8.15
CA THR A 51 -6.88 -8.17 -9.17
C THR A 51 -7.68 -8.49 -10.43
N ARG A 52 -8.42 -9.60 -10.49
CA ARG A 52 -9.10 -10.07 -11.71
C ARG A 52 -10.07 -9.03 -12.26
N GLY A 53 -10.98 -8.56 -11.40
CA GLY A 53 -11.96 -7.54 -11.78
C GLY A 53 -11.30 -6.22 -12.19
N ILE A 54 -10.21 -5.84 -11.51
CA ILE A 54 -9.47 -4.61 -11.80
C ILE A 54 -8.80 -4.69 -13.18
N HIS A 55 -8.22 -5.84 -13.54
CA HIS A 55 -7.61 -6.04 -14.86
C HIS A 55 -8.64 -5.93 -15.99
N ILE A 56 -9.79 -6.58 -15.85
CA ILE A 56 -10.87 -6.52 -16.85
C ILE A 56 -11.37 -5.08 -17.03
N GLY A 57 -11.65 -4.39 -15.92
CA GLY A 57 -12.07 -2.98 -15.97
C GLY A 57 -11.01 -2.10 -16.63
N SER A 58 -9.74 -2.29 -16.28
CA SER A 58 -8.64 -1.47 -16.82
C SER A 58 -8.37 -1.71 -18.30
N GLU A 59 -8.52 -2.94 -18.80
CA GLU A 59 -8.45 -3.24 -20.23
C GLU A 59 -9.58 -2.54 -20.99
N SER A 60 -10.80 -2.52 -20.44
CA SER A 60 -11.93 -1.78 -21.02
C SER A 60 -11.66 -0.27 -21.08
N GLU A 61 -11.18 0.33 -19.98
CA GLU A 61 -10.86 1.76 -19.94
C GLU A 61 -9.71 2.13 -20.88
N LEU A 62 -8.73 1.24 -21.07
CA LEU A 62 -7.55 1.48 -21.91
C LEU A 62 -7.71 1.04 -23.37
N ALA A 63 -8.91 0.62 -23.80
CA ALA A 63 -9.14 0.19 -25.18
C ALA A 63 -8.63 1.19 -26.25
N PRO A 64 -8.77 2.53 -26.09
CA PRO A 64 -8.22 3.49 -27.05
C PRO A 64 -6.69 3.53 -27.12
N GLU A 65 -6.00 3.38 -25.98
CA GLU A 65 -4.53 3.31 -25.91
C GLU A 65 -4.02 1.99 -26.48
N LEU A 66 -4.67 0.88 -26.11
CA LEU A 66 -4.35 -0.45 -26.60
C LEU A 66 -4.49 -0.52 -28.13
N GLY A 67 -5.60 -0.01 -28.69
CA GLY A 67 -5.81 0.03 -30.14
C GLY A 67 -4.75 0.86 -30.88
N ARG A 68 -4.31 1.99 -30.31
CA ARG A 68 -3.20 2.79 -30.86
C ARG A 68 -1.86 2.05 -30.89
N LEU A 69 -1.70 1.05 -30.01
CA LEU A 69 -0.53 0.18 -29.92
C LEU A 69 -0.72 -1.14 -30.68
N GLY A 70 -1.85 -1.35 -31.35
CA GLY A 70 -2.15 -2.60 -32.04
C GLY A 70 -2.37 -3.78 -31.08
N LEU A 71 -2.84 -3.49 -29.86
CA LEU A 71 -3.11 -4.48 -28.81
C LEU A 71 -4.61 -4.59 -28.56
N ASP A 72 -5.08 -5.81 -28.35
CA ASP A 72 -6.47 -6.07 -27.91
C ASP A 72 -6.60 -6.11 -26.39
N ARG A 73 -5.48 -6.26 -25.69
CA ARG A 73 -5.41 -6.42 -24.23
C ARG A 73 -4.05 -6.01 -23.71
N ILE A 74 -3.95 -5.83 -22.39
CA ILE A 74 -2.67 -5.53 -21.75
C ILE A 74 -1.76 -6.76 -21.90
N PRO A 75 -0.51 -6.62 -22.42
CA PRO A 75 0.39 -7.74 -22.58
C PRO A 75 0.66 -8.42 -21.24
N PRO A 76 0.79 -9.76 -21.16
CA PRO A 76 1.17 -10.43 -19.92
C PRO A 76 2.60 -10.03 -19.49
N PRO A 77 2.91 -10.01 -18.19
CA PRO A 77 4.25 -9.68 -17.72
C PRO A 77 5.25 -10.77 -18.09
N ALA A 78 6.48 -10.36 -18.37
CA ALA A 78 7.60 -11.29 -18.49
C ALA A 78 7.88 -12.01 -17.16
N MET A 79 7.57 -11.34 -16.03
CA MET A 79 7.63 -11.92 -14.70
C MET A 79 6.61 -11.25 -13.77
N LEU A 80 5.94 -12.06 -12.95
CA LEU A 80 5.19 -11.60 -11.78
C LEU A 80 6.07 -11.76 -10.55
N ILE A 81 6.40 -10.67 -9.86
CA ILE A 81 7.02 -10.68 -8.53
C ILE A 81 5.89 -10.55 -7.52
N ASP A 82 5.85 -11.45 -6.54
CA ASP A 82 4.78 -11.53 -5.57
C ASP A 82 5.29 -11.68 -4.15
N ASN A 83 4.86 -10.77 -3.27
CA ASN A 83 5.21 -10.75 -1.84
C ASN A 83 4.09 -11.30 -0.94
N CYS A 84 2.98 -11.78 -1.51
CA CYS A 84 1.90 -12.42 -0.77
C CYS A 84 2.39 -13.73 -0.12
N PRO A 85 2.24 -13.92 1.21
CA PRO A 85 2.62 -15.16 1.87
C PRO A 85 1.92 -16.39 1.26
N PRO A 86 2.63 -17.52 1.02
CA PRO A 86 2.06 -18.69 0.36
C PRO A 86 0.79 -19.24 1.01
N SER A 87 0.62 -19.08 2.33
CA SER A 87 -0.53 -19.59 3.09
C SER A 87 -1.85 -18.86 2.82
N ILE A 88 -1.80 -17.62 2.33
CA ILE A 88 -2.98 -16.80 2.02
C ILE A 88 -3.10 -16.45 0.54
N ARG A 89 -2.18 -16.97 -0.27
CA ARG A 89 -2.18 -16.80 -1.72
C ARG A 89 -3.30 -17.63 -2.34
N GLN A 90 -4.04 -17.06 -3.30
CA GLN A 90 -5.11 -17.80 -3.99
C GLN A 90 -4.54 -19.05 -4.68
N ALA A 91 -5.25 -20.18 -4.55
CA ALA A 91 -4.81 -21.47 -5.09
C ALA A 91 -4.65 -21.49 -6.61
N ASP A 92 -5.41 -20.65 -7.32
CA ASP A 92 -5.40 -20.49 -8.77
C ASP A 92 -4.62 -19.24 -9.24
N ALA A 93 -3.83 -18.61 -8.36
CA ALA A 93 -2.99 -17.49 -8.72
C ALA A 93 -1.86 -17.89 -9.69
N ALA A 94 -1.63 -17.06 -10.72
CA ALA A 94 -0.60 -17.27 -11.74
C ALA A 94 0.80 -17.52 -11.13
N PRO A 95 1.71 -18.25 -11.81
CA PRO A 95 3.08 -18.43 -11.33
C PRO A 95 3.78 -17.08 -11.06
N ALA A 96 4.52 -17.00 -9.96
CA ALA A 96 5.22 -15.78 -9.56
C ALA A 96 6.58 -16.09 -8.93
N GLN A 97 7.53 -15.19 -9.12
CA GLN A 97 8.74 -15.11 -8.31
C GLN A 97 8.37 -14.58 -6.93
N GLN A 98 8.36 -15.47 -5.94
CA GLN A 98 8.09 -15.10 -4.55
C GLN A 98 9.27 -14.31 -3.97
N ILE A 99 8.98 -13.24 -3.24
CA ILE A 99 9.97 -12.48 -2.48
C ILE A 99 9.49 -12.27 -1.06
N ARG A 100 10.43 -12.04 -0.13
CA ARG A 100 10.11 -11.68 1.24
C ARG A 100 9.70 -10.21 1.30
N TYR A 101 8.54 -9.93 1.90
CA TYR A 101 8.17 -8.56 2.27
C TYR A 101 9.14 -8.01 3.33
N ILE A 102 9.63 -6.79 3.08
CA ILE A 102 10.36 -5.99 4.06
C ILE A 102 9.58 -4.69 4.23
N PRO A 103 9.19 -4.32 5.46
CA PRO A 103 8.53 -3.04 5.71
C PRO A 103 9.37 -1.88 5.22
N VAL A 104 8.77 -1.03 4.38
CA VAL A 104 9.35 0.25 3.96
C VAL A 104 8.31 1.32 4.23
N ASN A 105 8.39 1.91 5.42
CA ASN A 105 7.57 3.03 5.83
C ASN A 105 8.43 4.29 6.01
N SER A 106 7.82 5.46 5.83
CA SER A 106 8.51 6.73 6.09
C SER A 106 8.96 6.78 7.55
N GLN A 107 10.23 7.10 7.73
CA GLN A 107 10.88 7.12 9.03
C GLN A 107 10.75 8.48 9.71
N CYS A 108 10.87 8.50 11.03
CA CYS A 108 11.03 9.72 11.82
C CYS A 108 12.00 9.45 12.97
N THR A 109 12.41 10.49 13.70
CA THR A 109 13.19 10.31 14.93
C THR A 109 12.42 9.44 15.89
N THR A 110 13.01 8.31 16.29
CA THR A 110 12.39 7.37 17.21
C THR A 110 12.55 7.84 18.65
N GLU A 111 11.51 7.64 19.44
CA GLU A 111 11.52 7.88 20.88
C GLU A 111 11.52 6.55 21.66
N PRO A 112 12.02 6.51 22.92
CA PRO A 112 12.09 5.29 23.73
C PRO A 112 10.80 4.48 23.82
N TRP A 113 9.65 5.16 23.89
CA TRP A 113 8.35 4.51 23.99
C TRP A 113 8.01 3.70 22.74
N MET A 114 8.56 4.03 21.57
CA MET A 114 8.21 3.38 20.30
C MET A 114 8.74 1.94 20.21
N TYR A 115 9.90 1.68 20.80
CA TYR A 115 10.58 0.38 20.78
C TYR A 115 10.65 -0.31 22.16
N THR A 116 10.01 0.28 23.17
CA THR A 116 9.92 -0.30 24.51
C THR A 116 8.44 -0.59 24.85
N PRO A 117 8.07 -1.85 25.16
CA PRO A 117 6.72 -2.15 25.61
C PRO A 117 6.44 -1.51 26.97
N GLY A 118 5.22 -1.00 27.17
CA GLY A 118 4.74 -0.47 28.44
C GLY A 118 4.14 -1.54 29.36
N GLU A 119 3.65 -1.12 30.53
CA GLU A 119 2.96 -2.01 31.49
C GLU A 119 1.56 -2.44 31.00
N ARG A 120 0.90 -1.59 30.22
CA ARG A 120 -0.43 -1.86 29.66
C ARG A 120 -0.31 -2.53 28.30
N ARG A 121 -1.29 -3.36 27.94
CA ARG A 121 -1.36 -3.93 26.58
C ARG A 121 -1.54 -2.81 25.57
N ARG A 122 -0.55 -2.64 24.70
CA ARG A 122 -0.55 -1.65 23.64
C ARG A 122 -1.31 -2.14 22.42
N VAL A 123 -2.20 -1.32 21.88
CA VAL A 123 -2.94 -1.57 20.64
C VAL A 123 -2.65 -0.45 19.66
N CYS A 124 -2.15 -0.81 18.48
CA CYS A 124 -1.99 0.10 17.35
C CYS A 124 -3.32 0.20 16.60
N VAL A 125 -3.80 1.41 16.36
CA VAL A 125 -5.00 1.67 15.56
C VAL A 125 -4.63 2.60 14.42
N THR A 126 -4.84 2.18 13.16
CA THR A 126 -4.48 3.02 12.01
C THR A 126 -5.45 2.92 10.83
N GLY A 127 -5.78 4.07 10.26
CA GLY A 127 -6.49 4.19 8.98
C GLY A 127 -5.54 4.26 7.77
N GLY A 128 -4.25 4.00 7.97
CA GLY A 128 -3.22 4.11 6.94
C GLY A 128 -2.72 5.54 6.71
N SER A 129 -1.78 5.68 5.78
CA SER A 129 -1.14 6.95 5.43
C SER A 129 -2.07 7.95 4.73
N MET A 130 -3.24 7.52 4.27
CA MET A 130 -4.26 8.35 3.63
C MET A 130 -5.42 8.70 4.57
N ALA A 131 -5.32 8.38 5.86
CA ALA A 131 -6.37 8.70 6.82
C ALA A 131 -6.57 10.22 6.94
N ALA A 132 -7.80 10.66 6.76
CA ALA A 132 -8.23 12.06 6.79
C ALA A 132 -9.60 12.16 7.46
N ARG A 133 -10.10 13.37 7.72
CA ARG A 133 -11.39 13.58 8.41
C ARG A 133 -12.58 12.87 7.75
N ASP A 134 -12.56 12.73 6.43
CA ASP A 134 -13.56 12.06 5.60
C ASP A 134 -13.16 10.63 5.20
N ASN A 135 -11.96 10.17 5.56
CA ASN A 135 -11.42 8.86 5.19
C ASN A 135 -10.85 8.11 6.41
N ASN A 136 -11.52 7.05 6.83
CA ASN A 136 -11.16 6.20 7.98
C ASN A 136 -11.14 6.89 9.36
N PHE A 137 -11.44 8.19 9.47
CA PHE A 137 -11.42 8.90 10.76
C PHE A 137 -12.34 8.28 11.81
N GLU A 138 -13.61 8.06 11.47
CA GLU A 138 -14.59 7.51 12.42
C GLU A 138 -14.28 6.06 12.83
N LEU A 139 -13.66 5.29 11.93
CA LEU A 139 -13.13 3.97 12.26
C LEU A 139 -12.08 4.08 13.37
N ILE A 140 -11.08 4.95 13.19
CA ILE A 140 -10.02 5.15 14.19
C ILE A 140 -10.62 5.68 15.50
N ARG A 141 -11.41 6.74 15.42
CA ARG A 141 -12.06 7.39 16.57
C ARG A 141 -12.90 6.41 17.39
N SER A 142 -13.72 5.59 16.73
CA SER A 142 -14.52 4.56 17.40
C SER A 142 -13.65 3.53 18.10
N MET A 143 -12.60 3.03 17.44
CA MET A 143 -11.67 2.06 18.04
C MET A 143 -10.93 2.63 19.25
N VAL A 144 -10.41 3.87 19.16
CA VAL A 144 -9.75 4.56 20.28
C VAL A 144 -10.69 4.66 21.48
N ARG A 145 -11.95 5.07 21.27
CA ARG A 145 -12.95 5.20 22.34
C ARG A 145 -13.16 3.87 23.08
N HIS A 146 -13.41 2.78 22.36
CA HIS A 146 -13.70 1.48 22.96
C HIS A 146 -12.48 0.85 23.62
N LEU A 147 -11.30 0.91 22.98
CA LEU A 147 -10.07 0.31 23.52
C LEU A 147 -9.59 1.03 24.79
N ARG A 148 -9.78 2.35 24.89
CA ARG A 148 -9.49 3.09 26.12
C ARG A 148 -10.41 2.69 27.26
N ALA A 149 -11.70 2.45 26.99
CA ALA A 149 -12.64 1.96 28.00
C ALA A 149 -12.24 0.57 28.54
N LEU A 150 -11.52 -0.22 27.75
CA LEU A 150 -10.94 -1.51 28.15
C LEU A 150 -9.57 -1.37 28.86
N GLY A 151 -9.08 -0.15 29.08
CA GLY A 151 -7.82 0.12 29.77
C GLY A 151 -6.56 -0.09 28.92
N ALA A 152 -6.67 -0.28 27.61
CA ALA A 152 -5.52 -0.46 26.73
C ALA A 152 -4.70 0.83 26.57
N GLU A 153 -3.39 0.70 26.33
CA GLU A 153 -2.58 1.79 25.78
C GLU A 153 -2.86 1.86 24.27
N VAL A 154 -3.40 2.99 23.78
CA VAL A 154 -3.72 3.14 22.35
C VAL A 154 -2.71 4.06 21.70
N VAL A 155 -2.09 3.57 20.63
CA VAL A 155 -1.19 4.34 19.75
C VAL A 155 -1.83 4.46 18.37
N VAL A 156 -1.77 5.64 17.78
CA VAL A 156 -2.47 5.96 16.54
C VAL A 156 -1.49 6.53 15.50
N PRO A 157 -0.84 5.67 14.70
CA PRO A 157 -0.13 6.09 13.51
C PRO A 157 -1.10 6.68 12.48
N ALA A 158 -0.99 8.00 12.22
CA ALA A 158 -1.86 8.72 11.31
C ALA A 158 -1.20 10.00 10.78
N PRO A 159 -1.66 10.54 9.63
CA PRO A 159 -1.29 11.87 9.16
C PRO A 159 -1.59 12.96 10.21
N GLN A 160 -0.82 14.05 10.15
CA GLN A 160 -0.82 15.11 11.16
C GLN A 160 -2.22 15.66 11.46
N GLU A 161 -3.02 15.97 10.44
CA GLU A 161 -4.38 16.50 10.61
C GLU A 161 -5.29 15.53 11.38
N THR A 162 -5.29 14.25 11.00
CA THR A 162 -6.04 13.20 11.69
C THR A 162 -5.57 13.03 13.14
N ALA A 163 -4.26 13.06 13.35
CA ALA A 163 -3.66 12.95 14.68
C ALA A 163 -4.03 14.13 15.59
N ASP A 164 -3.97 15.37 15.09
CA ASP A 164 -4.35 16.58 15.83
C ASP A 164 -5.81 16.54 16.26
N ALA A 165 -6.71 16.16 15.35
CA ALA A 165 -8.13 16.03 15.65
C ALA A 165 -8.43 14.95 16.71
N LEU A 166 -7.72 13.82 16.68
CA LEU A 166 -7.87 12.77 17.68
C LEU A 166 -7.29 13.20 19.04
N ARG A 167 -6.15 13.92 19.06
CA ARG A 167 -5.59 14.49 20.30
C ARG A 167 -6.53 15.54 20.91
N ALA A 168 -7.21 16.34 20.09
CA ALA A 168 -8.19 17.30 20.57
C ALA A 168 -9.40 16.63 21.26
N GLU A 169 -9.84 15.46 20.78
CA GLU A 169 -10.97 14.71 21.39
C GLU A 169 -10.54 13.88 22.60
N PHE A 170 -9.42 13.17 22.50
CA PHE A 170 -9.03 12.15 23.47
C PHE A 170 -7.91 12.59 24.43
N GLY A 171 -7.32 13.76 24.24
CA GLY A 171 -6.24 14.28 25.08
C GLY A 171 -4.94 13.51 24.88
N ASP A 172 -4.45 12.90 25.96
CA ASP A 172 -3.12 12.28 26.08
C ASP A 172 -2.99 10.92 25.36
N ILE A 173 -3.46 10.83 24.13
CA ILE A 173 -3.20 9.69 23.25
C ILE A 173 -1.94 9.94 22.43
N ARG A 174 -1.18 8.88 22.17
CA ARG A 174 -0.06 8.93 21.23
C ARG A 174 -0.61 8.86 19.81
N ALA A 175 -0.83 10.00 19.18
CA ALA A 175 -1.27 10.07 17.79
C ALA A 175 -0.36 10.98 16.97
N GLY A 176 0.09 10.48 15.82
CA GLY A 176 1.05 11.16 14.94
C GLY A 176 1.65 10.22 13.91
N TRP A 177 2.68 10.68 13.19
CA TRP A 177 3.43 9.82 12.28
C TRP A 177 4.44 8.98 13.06
N PHE A 178 4.28 7.65 13.05
CA PHE A 178 5.19 6.71 13.70
C PHE A 178 5.66 5.64 12.71
N PRO A 179 6.93 5.23 12.72
CA PRO A 179 7.41 4.13 11.90
C PRO A 179 6.75 2.83 12.36
N LEU A 180 5.93 2.22 11.50
CA LEU A 180 5.15 1.03 11.84
C LEU A 180 6.06 -0.18 12.12
N ASP A 181 7.15 -0.32 11.37
CA ASP A 181 8.21 -1.30 11.60
C ASP A 181 8.84 -1.21 13.00
N VAL A 182 8.87 -0.03 13.61
CA VAL A 182 9.40 0.18 14.97
C VAL A 182 8.32 -0.05 16.03
N VAL A 183 7.11 0.48 15.83
CA VAL A 183 6.05 0.47 16.86
C VAL A 183 5.28 -0.86 16.91
N MET A 184 4.97 -1.46 15.75
CA MET A 184 4.15 -2.68 15.70
C MET A 184 4.73 -3.84 16.52
N PRO A 185 6.06 -4.10 16.54
CA PRO A 185 6.65 -5.15 17.39
C PRO A 185 6.39 -4.98 18.89
N THR A 186 6.05 -3.78 19.36
CA THR A 186 5.71 -3.52 20.77
C THR A 186 4.22 -3.63 21.08
N CYS A 187 3.38 -3.81 20.05
CA CYS A 187 1.93 -3.87 20.18
C CYS A 187 1.45 -5.31 20.36
N ALA A 188 0.46 -5.51 21.24
CA ALA A 188 -0.22 -6.80 21.38
C ALA A 188 -1.27 -7.04 20.28
N LEU A 189 -1.72 -5.98 19.61
CA LEU A 189 -2.71 -6.02 18.53
C LEU A 189 -2.53 -4.82 17.60
N VAL A 190 -2.83 -5.03 16.32
CA VAL A 190 -2.94 -3.98 15.31
C VAL A 190 -4.35 -4.01 14.71
N ALA A 191 -5.09 -2.92 14.86
CA ALA A 191 -6.39 -2.69 14.25
C ALA A 191 -6.24 -1.73 13.07
N HIS A 192 -6.63 -2.18 11.88
CA HIS A 192 -6.46 -1.40 10.65
C HIS A 192 -7.67 -1.52 9.72
N HIS A 193 -7.75 -0.59 8.77
CA HIS A 193 -8.85 -0.47 7.78
C HIS A 193 -8.77 -1.47 6.60
N ALA A 194 -8.10 -2.62 6.76
CA ALA A 194 -7.71 -3.50 5.66
C ALA A 194 -6.67 -2.92 4.67
N GLY A 195 -5.87 -1.94 5.11
CA GLY A 195 -4.73 -1.43 4.35
C GLY A 195 -3.69 -2.53 4.04
N GLY A 196 -3.37 -2.69 2.75
CA GLY A 196 -2.56 -3.80 2.23
C GLY A 196 -1.18 -3.96 2.85
N LEU A 197 -0.42 -2.88 3.00
CA LEU A 197 0.94 -2.90 3.56
C LEU A 197 0.95 -3.07 5.08
N THR A 198 -0.09 -2.61 5.78
CA THR A 198 -0.20 -2.76 7.24
C THR A 198 -0.51 -4.20 7.65
N GLY A 199 -1.18 -4.96 6.77
CA GLY A 199 -1.59 -6.34 7.03
C GLY A 199 -0.57 -7.41 6.65
N LEU A 200 0.63 -7.03 6.20
CA LEU A 200 1.71 -7.94 5.79
C LEU A 200 2.76 -8.17 6.89
#